data_AF-A0A293LZ82-F1
#
_entry.id   AF-A0A293LZ82-F1
#
_cell.length_a   1.000
_cell.length_b   1.000
_cell.length_c   1.000
_cell.angle_alpha   90.00
_cell.angle_beta   90.00
_cell.angle_gamma   90.00
#
_symmetry.space_group_name_H-M   'P 1'
#
loop_
_entity.id
_entity.type
_entity.pdbx_description
1 polymer ?
#
loop_
_entity_poly.entity_id
_entity_poly.type
_entity_poly.pdbx_seq_one_letter_code
_entity_poly.pdbx_strand_id
1 'polypeptide(L)'
;MKSIGGTTIRDRTFRILSRLLAYKVGKEYSMFGTKGKRKFKDLITWRLMCTCLTEDHGCQGTEKEIEQATMSWLRHAPQGEARQKQRMEQANEL
;
A
#
# COMPACT_ATOMS: atom_id res chain seq x y z
N MET A 1 -19.48 -3.08 -7.49
CA MET A 1 -18.06 -3.30 -7.15
C MET A 1 -17.98 -3.58 -5.66
N LYS A 2 -17.50 -4.75 -5.18
CA LYS A 2 -17.39 -5.01 -3.73
C LYS A 2 -16.38 -4.02 -3.15
N SER A 3 -16.76 -3.25 -2.13
CA SER A 3 -15.83 -2.31 -1.50
C SER A 3 -14.61 -3.07 -1.01
N ILE A 4 -13.42 -2.51 -1.24
CA ILE A 4 -12.23 -2.95 -0.52
C ILE A 4 -12.49 -2.58 0.94
N GLY A 5 -13.08 -3.51 1.70
CA GLY A 5 -13.64 -3.23 3.02
C GLY A 5 -12.60 -2.68 4.00
N GLY A 6 -13.04 -2.13 5.12
CA GLY A 6 -12.22 -1.40 6.09
C GLY A 6 -12.96 -0.15 6.52
N THR A 7 -12.91 0.19 7.81
CA THR A 7 -13.67 1.32 8.37
C THR A 7 -12.87 2.61 8.36
N THR A 8 -11.56 2.54 8.15
CA THR A 8 -10.66 3.69 8.12
C THR A 8 -10.00 3.88 6.75
N ILE A 9 -9.64 5.12 6.43
CA ILE A 9 -8.88 5.47 5.21
C ILE A 9 -7.56 4.70 5.15
N ARG A 10 -6.92 4.49 6.31
CA ARG A 10 -5.69 3.71 6.44
C ARG A 10 -5.91 2.27 6.01
N ASP A 11 -6.94 1.61 6.53
CA ASP A 11 -7.22 0.20 6.19
C ASP A 11 -7.51 0.03 4.71
N ARG A 12 -8.32 0.93 4.14
CA ARG A 12 -8.66 0.93 2.72
C ARG A 12 -7.42 1.13 1.87
N THR A 13 -6.59 2.13 2.19
CA THR A 13 -5.31 2.39 1.54
C THR A 13 -4.39 1.16 1.58
N PHE A 14 -4.21 0.57 2.76
CA PHE A 14 -3.36 -0.62 2.95
C PHE A 14 -3.87 -1.81 2.14
N ARG A 15 -5.18 -2.04 2.12
CA ARG A 15 -5.79 -3.17 1.41
C ARG A 15 -5.80 -2.98 -0.10
N ILE A 16 -5.87 -1.75 -0.59
CA ILE A 16 -5.65 -1.42 -2.00
C ILE A 16 -4.19 -1.74 -2.36
N LEU A 17 -3.22 -1.20 -1.60
CA LEU A 17 -1.80 -1.42 -1.85
C LEU A 17 -1.41 -2.90 -1.81
N SER A 18 -1.89 -3.66 -0.82
CA SER A 18 -1.63 -5.10 -0.71
C SER A 18 -2.23 -5.94 -1.85
N ARG A 19 -3.22 -5.42 -2.58
CA ARG A 19 -3.77 -6.06 -3.79
C ARG A 19 -3.05 -5.62 -5.07
N LEU A 20 -2.58 -4.38 -5.11
CA LEU A 20 -1.89 -3.81 -6.27
C LEU A 20 -0.40 -4.19 -6.33
N LEU A 21 0.26 -4.28 -5.18
CA LEU A 21 1.70 -4.42 -5.09
C LEU A 21 2.08 -5.64 -4.24
N ALA A 22 2.89 -6.51 -4.82
CA ALA A 22 3.65 -7.46 -4.02
C ALA A 22 4.67 -6.70 -3.15
N TYR A 23 4.93 -7.19 -1.93
CA TYR A 23 5.91 -6.57 -1.03
C TYR A 23 7.31 -6.43 -1.66
N LYS A 24 7.73 -7.41 -2.48
CA LYS A 24 8.98 -7.37 -3.25
C LYS A 24 9.08 -6.18 -4.21
N VAL A 25 7.94 -5.69 -4.71
CA VAL A 25 7.87 -4.49 -5.56
C VAL A 25 7.77 -3.25 -4.67
N GLY A 26 6.89 -3.29 -3.67
CA GLY A 26 6.67 -2.16 -2.75
C GLY A 26 7.95 -1.65 -2.07
N LYS A 27 8.88 -2.54 -1.73
CA LYS A 27 10.15 -2.15 -1.08
C LYS A 27 11.05 -1.25 -1.94
N GLU A 28 10.91 -1.31 -3.27
CA GLU A 28 11.67 -0.53 -4.25
C GLU A 28 11.19 0.93 -4.36
N TYR A 29 10.06 1.24 -3.70
CA TYR A 29 9.45 2.55 -3.72
C TYR A 29 9.48 3.23 -2.35
N SER A 30 9.49 4.56 -2.39
CA SER A 30 9.06 5.42 -1.30
C SER A 30 8.19 6.53 -1.89
N MET A 31 7.44 7.25 -1.05
CA MET A 31 6.56 8.30 -1.57
C MET A 31 7.33 9.33 -2.43
N PHE A 32 8.49 9.78 -1.95
CA PHE A 32 9.28 10.85 -2.56
C PHE A 32 10.63 10.42 -3.15
N GLY A 33 10.90 9.11 -3.22
CA GLY A 33 12.14 8.59 -3.81
C GLY A 33 13.38 8.72 -2.91
N THR A 34 13.22 8.58 -1.60
CA THR A 34 14.32 8.67 -0.64
C THR A 34 15.19 7.40 -0.66
N LYS A 35 16.48 7.55 -0.31
CA LYS A 35 17.44 6.44 -0.17
C LYS A 35 17.58 5.58 -1.45
N GLY A 36 17.61 6.22 -2.62
CA GLY A 36 17.77 5.54 -3.91
C GLY A 36 16.52 4.78 -4.39
N LYS A 37 15.40 4.88 -3.68
CA LYS A 37 14.13 4.27 -4.08
C LYS A 37 13.43 5.07 -5.17
N ARG A 38 12.57 4.41 -5.94
CA ARG A 38 11.71 5.07 -6.94
C ARG A 38 10.60 5.87 -6.24
N LYS A 39 10.12 6.92 -6.90
CA LYS A 39 9.02 7.78 -6.43
C LYS A 39 7.68 7.10 -6.68
N PHE A 40 6.93 6.83 -5.62
CA PHE A 40 5.58 6.28 -5.75
C PHE A 40 4.59 7.34 -6.21
N LYS A 41 4.76 8.60 -5.77
CA LYS A 41 3.88 9.72 -6.11
C LYS A 41 3.79 10.01 -7.61
N ASP A 42 4.82 9.63 -8.37
CA ASP A 42 4.90 9.84 -9.82
C ASP A 42 4.12 8.77 -10.60
N LEU A 43 3.64 7.70 -9.95
CA LEU A 43 2.87 6.65 -10.61
C LEU A 43 1.41 7.08 -10.81
N ILE A 44 0.83 6.71 -11.94
CA ILE A 44 -0.62 6.89 -12.21
C ILE A 44 -1.47 6.27 -11.10
N THR A 45 -1.00 5.16 -10.52
CA THR A 45 -1.64 4.48 -9.38
C THR A 45 -1.84 5.40 -8.19
N TRP A 46 -0.90 6.31 -7.89
CA TRP A 46 -1.06 7.27 -6.81
C TRP A 46 -2.26 8.19 -7.06
N ARG A 47 -2.32 8.82 -8.25
CA ARG A 47 -3.44 9.68 -8.64
C ARG A 47 -4.78 8.92 -8.59
N LEU A 48 -4.81 7.70 -9.11
CA LEU A 48 -6.00 6.85 -9.07
C LEU A 48 -6.45 6.56 -7.63
N MET A 49 -5.52 6.21 -6.75
CA MET A 49 -5.82 5.94 -5.33
C MET A 49 -6.39 7.18 -4.64
N CYS A 50 -5.80 8.35 -4.86
CA CYS A 50 -6.30 9.62 -4.31
C CYS A 50 -7.74 9.85 -4.75
N THR A 51 -8.01 9.87 -6.06
CA THR A 51 -9.36 10.09 -6.61
C THR A 51 -10.38 9.10 -6.02
N CYS A 52 -10.07 7.80 -6.05
CA CYS A 52 -11.00 6.78 -5.56
C CYS A 52 -11.30 6.90 -4.05
N LEU A 53 -10.33 7.33 -3.24
CA LEU A 53 -10.48 7.38 -1.78
C LEU A 53 -10.97 8.74 -1.27
N THR A 54 -10.79 9.81 -2.04
CA THR A 54 -11.34 11.14 -1.71
C THR A 54 -12.80 11.27 -2.14
N GLU A 55 -13.19 10.60 -3.22
CA GLU A 55 -14.56 10.66 -3.76
C GLU A 55 -15.48 9.56 -3.19
N ASP A 56 -14.95 8.64 -2.38
CA ASP A 56 -15.74 7.56 -1.80
C ASP A 56 -16.69 8.07 -0.70
N HIS A 57 -18.00 7.93 -0.94
CA HIS A 57 -19.05 8.28 0.00
C HIS A 57 -19.03 7.45 1.31
N GLY A 58 -18.37 6.29 1.32
CA GLY A 58 -18.34 5.39 2.48
C GLY A 58 -17.18 5.61 3.48
N CYS A 59 -16.14 6.36 3.10
CA CYS A 59 -15.00 6.71 3.96
C CYS A 59 -14.19 7.82 3.29
N GLN A 60 -14.56 9.08 3.53
CA GLN A 60 -13.84 10.22 2.99
C GLN A 60 -12.55 10.44 3.79
N GLY A 61 -11.42 10.20 3.16
CA GLY A 61 -10.12 10.62 3.67
C GLY A 61 -9.54 11.77 2.86
N THR A 62 -8.68 12.55 3.48
CA THR A 62 -7.88 13.56 2.80
C THR A 62 -6.73 12.92 2.04
N GLU A 63 -6.25 13.59 0.98
CA GLU A 63 -5.04 13.15 0.27
C GLU A 63 -3.84 12.98 1.21
N LYS A 64 -3.75 13.83 2.25
CA LYS A 64 -2.70 13.74 3.28
C LYS A 64 -2.77 12.45 4.09
N GLU A 65 -3.95 12.00 4.49
CA GLU A 65 -4.11 10.74 5.23
C GLU A 65 -3.76 9.53 4.35
N ILE A 66 -4.15 9.58 3.06
CA ILE A 66 -3.81 8.56 2.07
C ILE A 66 -2.28 8.54 1.85
N GLU A 67 -1.63 9.71 1.78
CA GLU A 67 -0.18 9.84 1.63
C GLU A 67 0.54 9.21 2.83
N GLN A 68 0.13 9.55 4.05
CA GLN A 68 0.69 9.00 5.28
C GLN A 68 0.49 7.48 5.38
N ALA A 69 -0.69 6.97 5.05
CA ALA A 69 -0.96 5.54 5.03
C ALA A 69 -0.10 4.83 3.98
N THR A 70 0.02 5.38 2.78
CA THR A 70 0.87 4.83 1.71
C THR A 70 2.33 4.82 2.11
N MET A 71 2.85 5.91 2.68
CA MET A 71 4.21 5.98 3.22
C MET A 71 4.46 4.92 4.29
N SER A 72 3.50 4.73 5.21
CA SER A 72 3.57 3.70 6.25
C SER A 72 3.63 2.30 5.65
N TRP A 73 2.76 1.99 4.67
CA TRP A 73 2.76 0.68 4.00
C TRP A 73 4.09 0.41 3.27
N LEU A 74 4.57 1.37 2.47
CA LEU A 74 5.84 1.27 1.74
C LEU A 74 7.04 1.08 2.67
N ARG A 75 7.04 1.78 3.82
CA ARG A 75 8.07 1.60 4.86
C ARG A 75 8.10 0.17 5.41
N HIS A 76 6.93 -0.45 5.54
CA HIS A 76 6.77 -1.80 6.07
C HIS A 76 6.85 -2.91 5.01
N ALA A 77 6.97 -2.57 3.72
CA ALA A 77 7.06 -3.54 2.65
C ALA A 77 8.24 -4.52 2.78
N PRO A 78 9.46 -4.10 3.17
CA PRO A 78 10.57 -5.04 3.41
C PRO A 78 10.23 -6.09 4.49
N GLN A 79 9.65 -5.66 5.62
CA GLN A 79 9.22 -6.58 6.68
C GLN A 79 8.03 -7.45 6.25
N GLY A 80 7.18 -6.95 5.35
CA GLY A 80 6.10 -7.71 4.72
C GLY A 80 6.65 -8.85 3.84
N GLU A 81 7.67 -8.56 3.03
CA GLU A 81 8.33 -9.56 2.17
C GLU A 81 9.00 -10.64 3.01
N ALA A 82 9.75 -10.26 4.06
CA ALA A 82 10.39 -11.23 4.96
C ALA A 82 9.37 -12.18 5.60
N ARG A 83 8.27 -11.65 6.13
CA ARG A 83 7.18 -12.46 6.70
C ARG A 83 6.48 -13.35 5.68
N GLN A 84 6.37 -12.90 4.43
CA GLN A 84 5.80 -13.71 3.36
C GLN A 84 6.71 -14.90 3.02
N LYS A 85 8.02 -14.68 2.93
CA LYS A 85 9.01 -15.74 2.68
C LYS A 85 9.01 -16.79 3.79
N GLN A 86 9.07 -16.35 5.05
CA GLN A 86 9.02 -17.25 6.22
C GLN A 86 7.79 -18.17 6.21
N ARG A 87 6.62 -17.63 5.85
CA ARG A 87 5.39 -18.43 5.77
C ARG A 87 5.41 -19.45 4.62
N MET A 88 6.04 -19.11 3.49
CA MET A 88 6.17 -20.04 2.37
C MET A 88 7.17 -21.16 2.68
N GLU A 89 8.24 -20.86 3.41
CA GLU A 89 9.21 -21.86 3.89
C GLU A 89 8.52 -22.85 4.84
N GLN A 90 7.81 -22.35 5.86
CA GLN A 90 7.06 -23.19 6.80
C GLN A 90 5.97 -24.04 6.14
N ALA A 91 5.32 -23.52 5.10
CA ALA A 91 4.28 -24.26 4.37
C ALA A 91 4.85 -25.37 3.46
N ASN A 92 6.12 -25.27 3.06
CA ASN A 92 6.81 -26.27 2.24
C ASN A 92 7.47 -27.38 3.09
N GLU A 93 7.56 -27.18 4.41
CA GLU A 93 8.10 -28.16 5.37
C GLU A 93 7.01 -29.09 5.95
N LEU A 94 5.74 -28.87 5.60
CA LEU A 94 4.57 -29.68 5.97
C LEU A 94 4.07 -30.52 4.79
#